data_AF-A0A1V4Y5A2-F1
#
_entry.id   AF-A0A1V4Y5A2-F1
#
_cell.length_a   1.000
_cell.length_b   1.000
_cell.length_c   1.000
_cell.angle_alpha   90.00
_cell.angle_beta   90.00
_cell.angle_gamma   90.00
#
_symmetry.space_group_name_H-M   'P 1'
#
loop_
_entity.id
_entity.type
_entity.pdbx_description
1 polymer ?
#
loop_
_entity_poly.entity_id
_entity_poly.type
_entity_poly.pdbx_seq_one_letter_code
_entity_poly.pdbx_strand_id
1 'polypeptide(L)'
;MDYCQSTVCRRKVLLQYFGEELKEDNCGGCDVCLNPIKRTDATEEAKLLIKCVKELGQRYGITHVTEILTGSNSKKITEKGHHRLSSYGTGTYLPKDKWADIARELVYQEILKLEGSKYPLLKLGEGSEQVIAGNRTVEIKQLAPSKDSLLKSDKQTTREKLKIASKNELPPLKEIEAEYTTRKQTGKSNRIDAELFSRLKDLRKKVASKEKVPPYIVFADTSLKQMATQMPLNEKELLEITGVGEYKLQKYGDIFLKEIKEHLQGAPEQNRKQDEQKVVIERDQKEKVIQCIIGLREEFIRLTKEQLGTEASDEYIEKIWSEILPNKK
;
A
#
# COMPACT_ATOMS: atom_id res chain seq x y z
N MET A 1 -12.31 11.19 23.65
CA MET A 1 -12.28 10.13 22.61
C MET A 1 -11.30 10.48 21.47
N ASP A 2 -10.56 11.57 21.58
CA ASP A 2 -10.21 12.39 20.42
C ASP A 2 -8.88 12.01 19.78
N TYR A 3 -8.05 11.21 20.47
CA TYR A 3 -6.74 10.81 19.96
C TYR A 3 -6.80 10.15 18.58
N CYS A 4 -7.71 9.19 18.37
CA CYS A 4 -7.81 8.44 17.11
C CYS A 4 -8.34 9.32 15.96
N GLN A 5 -9.25 10.26 16.26
CA GLN A 5 -9.90 11.12 15.26
C GLN A 5 -9.15 12.44 15.02
N SER A 6 -8.18 12.79 15.87
CA SER A 6 -7.44 14.05 15.79
C SER A 6 -6.73 14.23 14.44
N THR A 7 -6.91 15.40 13.86
CA THR A 7 -6.17 15.88 12.68
C THR A 7 -4.89 16.63 13.04
N VAL A 8 -4.50 16.61 14.33
CA VAL A 8 -3.27 17.20 14.85
C VAL A 8 -2.19 16.11 14.97
N CYS A 9 -0.91 16.50 14.93
CA CYS A 9 0.22 15.60 15.15
C CYS A 9 0.00 14.67 16.36
N ARG A 10 0.00 13.35 16.15
CA ARG A 10 -0.23 12.34 17.21
C ARG A 10 0.68 12.53 18.42
N ARG A 11 1.97 12.80 18.18
CA ARG A 11 2.95 13.05 19.25
C ARG A 11 2.58 14.28 20.08
N LYS A 12 2.07 15.35 19.45
CA LYS A 12 1.64 16.57 20.15
C LYS A 12 0.45 16.29 21.06
N VAL A 13 -0.53 15.51 20.60
CA VAL A 13 -1.68 15.08 21.42
C VAL A 13 -1.25 14.21 22.60
N LEU A 14 -0.32 13.26 22.40
CA LEU A 14 0.20 12.41 23.48
C LEU A 14 0.97 13.21 24.54
N LEU A 15 1.85 14.13 24.11
CA LEU A 15 2.61 14.97 25.03
C LEU A 15 1.65 15.85 25.87
N GLN A 16 0.69 16.51 25.21
CA GLN A 16 -0.31 17.34 25.90
C GLN A 16 -1.14 16.57 26.93
N TYR A 17 -1.45 15.29 26.67
CA TYR A 17 -2.13 14.42 27.63
C TYR A 17 -1.33 14.18 28.92
N PHE A 18 0.01 14.17 28.84
CA PHE A 18 0.91 14.06 29.99
C PHE A 18 1.40 15.41 30.54
N GLY A 19 0.88 16.54 30.04
CA GLY A 19 1.30 17.88 30.45
C GLY A 19 2.62 18.36 29.85
N GLU A 20 3.13 17.68 28.81
CA GLU A 20 4.32 18.10 28.05
C GLU A 20 3.93 18.83 26.76
N GLU A 21 4.77 19.75 26.29
CA GLU A 21 4.56 20.47 25.03
C GLU A 21 5.61 20.12 23.97
N LEU A 22 5.15 19.82 22.76
CA LEU A 22 6.01 19.74 21.59
C LEU A 22 6.36 21.18 21.14
N LYS A 23 7.63 21.56 21.30
CA LYS A 23 8.16 22.87 20.85
C LYS A 23 8.08 23.07 19.33
N GLU A 24 8.07 21.98 18.57
CA GLU A 24 7.88 21.98 17.11
C GLU A 24 6.38 21.90 16.76
N ASP A 25 6.00 22.45 15.61
CA ASP A 25 4.61 22.40 15.15
C ASP A 25 4.08 20.96 15.00
N ASN A 26 4.96 20.05 14.58
CA ASN A 26 4.65 18.66 14.29
C ASN A 26 5.90 17.77 14.44
N CYS A 27 5.73 16.44 14.53
CA CYS A 27 6.84 15.52 14.79
C CYS A 27 7.50 14.88 13.55
N GLY A 28 7.05 15.22 12.33
CA GLY A 28 7.55 14.68 11.06
C GLY A 28 7.34 13.16 10.80
N GLY A 29 6.99 12.37 11.81
CA GLY A 29 7.04 10.90 11.76
C GLY A 29 5.74 10.13 12.07
N CYS A 30 4.64 10.80 12.42
CA CYS A 30 3.34 10.14 12.59
C CYS A 30 2.49 10.19 11.32
N ASP A 31 1.47 9.34 11.24
CA ASP A 31 0.52 9.21 10.12
C ASP A 31 -0.06 10.57 9.67
N VAL A 32 -0.48 11.41 10.62
CA VAL A 32 -1.02 12.75 10.37
C VAL A 32 0.04 13.73 9.83
N CYS A 33 1.30 13.63 10.28
CA CYS A 33 2.39 14.46 9.79
C CYS A 33 2.88 14.04 8.40
N LEU A 34 2.84 12.74 8.12
CA LEU A 34 3.23 12.17 6.83
C LEU A 34 2.17 12.41 5.75
N ASN A 35 0.89 12.47 6.14
CA ASN A 35 -0.24 12.73 5.26
C ASN A 35 -1.11 13.89 5.80
N PRO A 36 -0.59 15.14 5.80
CA PRO A 36 -1.33 16.28 6.33
C PRO A 36 -2.57 16.54 5.48
N ILE A 37 -3.72 16.71 6.15
CA ILE A 37 -4.98 17.04 5.49
C ILE A 37 -4.88 18.46 4.93
N LYS A 38 -4.65 18.56 3.61
CA LYS A 38 -4.70 19.84 2.91
C LYS A 38 -6.12 20.39 2.97
N ARG A 39 -6.23 21.67 3.29
CA ARG A 39 -7.49 22.42 3.20
C ARG A 39 -7.41 23.36 2.01
N THR A 40 -8.54 23.52 1.33
CA THR A 40 -8.70 24.48 0.24
C THR A 40 -9.98 25.27 0.48
N ASP A 41 -9.94 26.57 0.21
CA ASP A 41 -11.16 27.37 0.10
C ASP A 41 -12.02 26.80 -1.05
N ALA A 42 -13.29 26.59 -0.77
CA ALA A 42 -14.31 26.13 -1.70
C ALA A 42 -15.62 26.92 -1.50
N THR A 43 -15.49 28.19 -1.10
CA THR A 43 -16.62 29.10 -0.87
C THR A 43 -17.47 29.30 -2.12
N GLU A 44 -16.87 29.34 -3.31
CA GLU A 44 -17.61 29.49 -4.58
C GLU A 44 -18.33 28.19 -4.99
N GLU A 45 -17.70 27.03 -4.82
CA GLU A 45 -18.32 25.72 -4.98
C GLU A 45 -19.51 25.55 -4.03
N ALA A 46 -19.37 26.01 -2.79
CA ALA A 46 -20.43 26.00 -1.80
C ALA A 46 -21.62 26.86 -2.24
N LYS A 47 -21.37 28.10 -2.69
CA LYS A 47 -22.40 28.99 -3.25
C LYS A 47 -23.12 28.36 -4.45
N LEU A 48 -22.38 27.72 -5.37
CA LEU A 48 -22.97 27.02 -6.53
C LEU A 48 -23.86 25.84 -6.12
N LEU A 49 -23.42 25.01 -5.17
CA LEU A 49 -24.22 23.91 -4.61
C LEU A 49 -25.50 24.43 -3.93
N ILE A 50 -25.38 25.43 -3.07
CA ILE A 50 -26.51 26.05 -2.37
C ILE A 50 -27.52 26.64 -3.37
N LYS A 51 -27.03 27.37 -4.39
CA LYS A 51 -27.85 27.94 -5.47
C LYS A 51 -28.62 26.84 -6.22
N CYS A 52 -27.94 25.77 -6.63
CA CYS A 52 -28.56 24.66 -7.35
C CYS A 52 -29.62 23.93 -6.49
N VAL A 53 -29.33 23.68 -5.20
CA VAL A 53 -30.29 23.08 -4.24
C VAL A 53 -31.53 23.97 -4.06
N LYS A 54 -31.36 25.31 -4.03
CA LYS A 54 -32.44 26.29 -3.96
C LYS A 54 -33.30 26.29 -5.23
N GLU A 55 -32.69 26.33 -6.41
CA GLU A 55 -33.37 26.24 -7.71
C GLU A 55 -34.18 24.94 -7.85
N LEU A 56 -33.65 23.82 -7.35
CA LEU A 56 -34.31 22.51 -7.38
C LEU A 56 -35.43 22.33 -6.33
N GLY A 57 -35.65 23.34 -5.48
CA GLY A 57 -36.65 23.31 -4.41
C GLY A 57 -36.38 22.25 -3.35
N GLN A 58 -35.12 21.86 -3.12
CA GLN A 58 -34.70 20.92 -2.07
C GLN A 58 -35.32 19.50 -2.16
N ARG A 59 -35.74 19.07 -3.37
CA ARG A 59 -36.42 17.77 -3.63
C ARG A 59 -35.52 16.66 -4.18
N TYR A 60 -34.20 16.82 -4.13
CA TYR A 60 -33.25 15.95 -4.82
C TYR A 60 -32.01 15.67 -3.98
N GLY A 61 -31.48 14.44 -4.05
CA GLY A 61 -30.24 14.05 -3.37
C GLY A 61 -28.98 14.45 -4.14
N ILE A 62 -27.82 14.34 -3.45
CA ILE A 62 -26.49 14.76 -3.93
C ILE A 62 -26.24 14.38 -5.39
N THR A 63 -26.40 13.10 -5.75
CA THR A 63 -26.11 12.58 -7.10
C THR A 63 -26.79 13.38 -8.23
N HIS A 64 -28.01 13.85 -8.02
CA HIS A 64 -28.72 14.59 -9.06
C HIS A 64 -28.29 16.06 -9.15
N VAL A 65 -27.96 16.65 -8.00
CA VAL A 65 -27.39 18.01 -7.94
C VAL A 65 -26.03 18.04 -8.61
N THR A 66 -25.17 17.05 -8.36
CA THR A 66 -23.85 16.95 -9.02
C THR A 66 -23.95 16.66 -10.52
N GLU A 67 -24.93 15.87 -10.97
CA GLU A 67 -25.24 15.71 -12.40
C GLU A 67 -25.63 17.03 -13.08
N ILE A 68 -26.40 17.89 -12.42
CA ILE A 68 -26.85 19.18 -12.97
C ILE A 68 -25.69 20.17 -13.03
N LEU A 69 -24.92 20.32 -11.95
CA LEU A 69 -23.73 21.19 -11.92
C LEU A 69 -22.70 20.80 -12.98
N THR A 70 -22.50 19.49 -13.21
CA THR A 70 -21.56 18.99 -14.24
C THR A 70 -22.13 19.00 -15.67
N GLY A 71 -23.36 19.46 -15.90
CA GLY A 71 -23.94 19.54 -17.24
C GLY A 71 -24.26 18.17 -17.87
N SER A 72 -24.64 17.19 -17.05
CA SER A 72 -24.85 15.81 -17.49
C SER A 72 -26.13 15.66 -18.34
N ASN A 73 -25.98 15.20 -19.59
CA ASN A 73 -27.09 14.94 -20.53
C ASN A 73 -27.93 13.67 -20.19
N SER A 74 -28.29 13.48 -18.92
CA SER A 74 -29.12 12.36 -18.46
C SER A 74 -30.59 12.58 -18.86
N LYS A 75 -31.28 11.53 -19.33
CA LYS A 75 -32.72 11.60 -19.69
C LYS A 75 -33.58 12.19 -18.55
N LYS A 76 -33.25 11.84 -17.29
CA LYS A 76 -33.91 12.35 -16.08
C LYS A 76 -33.78 13.87 -15.90
N ILE A 77 -32.75 14.51 -16.46
CA ILE A 77 -32.54 15.97 -16.42
C ILE A 77 -33.33 16.66 -17.53
N THR A 78 -33.38 16.06 -18.72
CA THR A 78 -34.15 16.62 -19.86
C THR A 78 -35.65 16.48 -19.62
N GLU A 79 -36.13 15.30 -19.22
CA GLU A 79 -37.53 15.02 -18.86
C GLU A 79 -38.09 15.96 -17.78
N LYS A 80 -37.25 16.35 -16.81
CA LYS A 80 -37.65 17.22 -15.70
C LYS A 80 -37.43 18.71 -15.95
N GLY A 81 -36.94 19.09 -17.12
CA GLY A 81 -36.67 20.49 -17.48
C GLY A 81 -35.42 21.10 -16.86
N HIS A 82 -34.63 20.35 -16.08
CA HIS A 82 -33.51 20.87 -15.28
C HIS A 82 -32.30 21.33 -16.11
N HIS A 83 -32.26 20.99 -17.40
CA HIS A 83 -31.34 21.55 -18.39
C HIS A 83 -31.47 23.06 -18.59
N ARG A 84 -32.56 23.69 -18.11
CA ARG A 84 -32.85 25.13 -18.22
C ARG A 84 -32.47 25.93 -16.96
N LEU A 85 -31.99 25.27 -15.90
CA LEU A 85 -31.62 25.94 -14.65
C LEU A 85 -30.34 26.75 -14.83
N SER A 86 -30.22 27.89 -14.14
CA SER A 86 -29.03 28.75 -14.28
C SER A 86 -27.78 28.15 -13.63
N SER A 87 -27.92 27.09 -12.83
CA SER A 87 -26.82 26.28 -12.30
C SER A 87 -26.45 25.06 -13.18
N TYR A 88 -27.13 24.84 -14.32
CA TYR A 88 -26.80 23.71 -15.20
C TYR A 88 -25.46 23.93 -15.91
N GLY A 89 -24.52 22.99 -15.76
CA GLY A 89 -23.21 23.05 -16.43
C GLY A 89 -22.22 24.09 -15.88
N THR A 90 -22.55 24.82 -14.81
CA THR A 90 -21.67 25.83 -14.20
C THR A 90 -20.44 25.22 -13.52
N GLY A 91 -20.52 23.96 -13.11
CA GLY A 91 -19.50 23.22 -12.38
C GLY A 91 -18.64 22.27 -13.23
N THR A 92 -18.58 22.48 -14.55
CA THR A 92 -17.86 21.59 -15.50
C THR A 92 -16.36 21.46 -15.24
N TYR A 93 -15.76 22.37 -14.48
CA TYR A 93 -14.34 22.36 -14.10
C TYR A 93 -13.98 21.33 -13.01
N LEU A 94 -14.97 20.70 -12.35
CA LEU A 94 -14.78 19.63 -11.37
C LEU A 94 -15.55 18.36 -11.75
N PRO A 95 -14.97 17.16 -11.55
CA PRO A 95 -15.66 15.90 -11.82
C PRO A 95 -16.79 15.64 -10.81
N LYS A 96 -17.77 14.80 -11.20
CA LYS A 96 -18.95 14.45 -10.38
C LYS A 96 -18.59 13.95 -8.98
N ASP A 97 -17.51 13.18 -8.86
CA ASP A 97 -17.05 12.62 -7.58
C ASP A 97 -16.54 13.72 -6.65
N LYS A 98 -15.86 14.75 -7.18
CA LYS A 98 -15.41 15.90 -6.39
C LYS A 98 -16.58 16.78 -5.95
N TRP A 99 -17.57 17.02 -6.80
CA TRP A 99 -18.80 17.67 -6.37
C TRP A 99 -19.53 16.87 -5.27
N ALA A 100 -19.46 15.54 -5.29
CA ALA A 100 -20.05 14.69 -4.25
C ALA A 100 -19.21 14.65 -2.96
N ASP A 101 -17.88 14.79 -3.03
CA ASP A 101 -17.00 15.04 -1.87
C ASP A 101 -17.37 16.37 -1.20
N ILE A 102 -17.44 17.46 -1.99
CA ILE A 102 -17.77 18.81 -1.50
C ILE A 102 -19.15 18.80 -0.84
N ALA A 103 -20.18 18.27 -1.50
CA ALA A 103 -21.53 18.21 -0.94
C ALA A 103 -21.60 17.43 0.39
N ARG A 104 -20.78 16.38 0.57
CA ARG A 104 -20.68 15.65 1.85
C ARG A 104 -19.99 16.47 2.93
N GLU A 105 -18.92 17.19 2.61
CA GLU A 105 -18.24 18.08 3.57
C GLU A 105 -19.14 19.26 3.98
N LEU A 106 -19.94 19.82 3.06
CA LEU A 106 -20.95 20.84 3.38
C LEU A 106 -22.06 20.33 4.31
N VAL A 107 -22.42 19.05 4.21
CA VAL A 107 -23.35 18.40 5.15
C VAL A 107 -22.70 18.22 6.51
N TYR A 108 -21.42 17.82 6.56
CA TYR A 108 -20.66 17.73 7.82
C TYR A 108 -20.49 19.08 8.53
N GLN A 109 -20.46 20.19 7.79
CA GLN A 109 -20.36 21.56 8.31
C GLN A 109 -21.72 22.25 8.57
N GLU A 110 -22.83 21.52 8.48
CA GLU A 110 -24.21 21.99 8.70
C GLU A 110 -24.66 23.14 7.77
N ILE A 111 -23.94 23.33 6.66
CA ILE A 111 -24.28 24.27 5.58
C ILE A 111 -25.39 23.66 4.71
N LEU A 112 -25.32 22.35 4.49
CA LEU A 112 -26.39 21.55 3.88
C LEU A 112 -26.84 20.48 4.88
N LYS A 113 -28.00 19.85 4.63
CA LYS A 113 -28.49 18.72 5.42
C LYS A 113 -29.10 17.64 4.54
N LEU A 114 -29.09 16.40 5.02
CA LEU A 114 -29.76 15.27 4.38
C LEU A 114 -31.00 14.89 5.17
N GLU A 115 -32.12 14.69 4.49
CA GLU A 115 -33.40 14.33 5.11
C GLU A 115 -34.05 13.13 4.40
N GLY A 116 -34.59 12.19 5.18
CA GLY A 116 -35.19 10.94 4.69
C GLY A 116 -34.27 9.73 4.82
N SER A 117 -34.86 8.54 4.92
CA SER A 117 -34.15 7.28 5.24
C SER A 117 -33.64 6.52 4.02
N LYS A 118 -34.52 6.22 3.05
CA LYS A 118 -34.19 5.36 1.89
C LYS A 118 -33.59 6.13 0.71
N TYR A 119 -33.97 7.39 0.54
CA TYR A 119 -33.50 8.28 -0.53
C TYR A 119 -33.26 9.68 0.05
N PRO A 120 -32.06 9.95 0.62
CA PRO A 120 -31.80 11.20 1.32
C PRO A 120 -31.85 12.40 0.37
N LEU A 121 -32.70 13.36 0.69
CA LEU A 121 -32.87 14.62 -0.04
C LEU A 121 -31.88 15.65 0.50
N LEU A 122 -31.20 16.36 -0.41
CA LEU A 122 -30.28 17.44 -0.06
C LEU A 122 -31.09 18.72 0.15
N LYS A 123 -31.07 19.22 1.38
CA LYS A 123 -31.74 20.44 1.82
C LYS A 123 -30.74 21.47 2.32
N LEU A 124 -31.19 22.70 2.45
CA LEU A 124 -30.41 23.79 3.03
C LEU A 124 -30.30 23.63 4.55
N GLY A 125 -29.09 23.78 5.08
CA GLY A 125 -28.79 23.86 6.50
C GLY A 125 -28.71 25.31 6.98
N GLU A 126 -28.55 25.51 8.29
CA GLU A 126 -28.52 26.84 8.91
C GLU A 126 -27.32 27.68 8.44
N GLY A 127 -26.20 27.03 8.11
CA GLY A 127 -25.03 27.70 7.56
C GLY A 127 -25.19 28.22 6.12
N SER A 128 -26.22 27.80 5.38
CA SER A 128 -26.34 28.12 3.94
C SER A 128 -26.50 29.61 3.63
N GLU A 129 -27.32 30.31 4.41
CA GLU A 129 -27.59 31.74 4.17
C GLU A 129 -26.39 32.61 4.51
N GLN A 130 -25.61 32.23 5.53
CA GLN A 130 -24.35 32.91 5.90
C GLN A 130 -23.30 32.82 4.78
N VAL A 131 -23.20 31.69 4.09
CA VAL A 131 -22.29 31.48 2.96
C VAL A 131 -22.74 32.26 1.71
N ILE A 132 -24.05 32.31 1.43
CA ILE A 132 -24.58 33.17 0.34
C ILE A 132 -24.32 34.66 0.63
N ALA A 133 -24.55 35.09 1.87
CA ALA A 133 -24.36 36.48 2.30
C ALA A 133 -22.89 36.93 2.33
N GLY A 134 -21.92 36.01 2.18
CA GLY A 134 -20.49 36.29 2.29
C GLY A 134 -19.96 36.41 3.72
N ASN A 135 -20.80 36.13 4.72
CA ASN A 135 -20.45 36.20 6.15
C ASN A 135 -19.67 34.97 6.65
N ARG A 136 -19.63 33.89 5.86
CA ARG A 136 -18.94 32.64 6.19
C ARG A 136 -18.21 32.09 4.97
N THR A 137 -16.89 31.94 5.07
CA THR A 137 -16.08 31.18 4.11
C THR A 137 -16.16 29.68 4.41
N VAL A 138 -15.82 28.85 3.42
CA VAL A 138 -15.92 27.39 3.51
C VAL A 138 -14.60 26.75 3.09
N GLU A 139 -13.87 26.21 4.06
CA GLU A 139 -12.73 25.33 3.79
C GLU A 139 -13.19 23.88 3.70
N ILE A 140 -12.70 23.14 2.70
CA ILE A 140 -12.92 21.70 2.58
C ILE A 140 -11.62 20.91 2.69
N LYS A 141 -11.73 19.64 3.10
CA LYS A 141 -10.61 18.69 3.13
C LYS A 141 -10.32 18.20 1.70
N GLN A 142 -9.15 18.50 1.17
CA GLN A 142 -8.70 17.96 -0.11
C GLN A 142 -8.32 16.48 0.03
N LEU A 143 -9.31 15.60 -0.08
CA LEU A 143 -9.10 14.16 -0.21
C LEU A 143 -8.22 13.88 -1.44
N ALA A 144 -7.07 13.25 -1.21
CA ALA A 144 -6.18 12.79 -2.25
C ALA A 144 -6.96 11.92 -3.27
N PRO A 145 -6.69 12.03 -4.58
CA PRO A 145 -7.41 11.24 -5.58
C PRO A 145 -7.25 9.75 -5.28
N SER A 146 -8.35 9.00 -5.24
CA SER A 146 -8.27 7.55 -5.11
C SER A 146 -7.57 6.98 -6.35
N LYS A 147 -6.72 5.96 -6.15
CA LYS A 147 -5.93 5.36 -7.24
C LYS A 147 -6.82 4.77 -8.35
N ASP A 148 -8.09 4.47 -8.05
CA ASP A 148 -9.09 3.99 -9.03
C ASP A 148 -9.48 5.02 -10.10
N SER A 149 -9.29 6.32 -9.84
CA SER A 149 -9.70 7.38 -10.78
C SER A 149 -8.74 7.51 -11.97
N LEU A 150 -7.48 7.12 -11.81
CA LEU A 150 -6.45 7.15 -12.87
C LEU A 150 -6.61 6.02 -13.91
N LEU A 151 -7.46 5.03 -13.66
CA LEU A 151 -7.61 3.83 -14.49
C LEU A 151 -8.78 3.90 -15.50
N LYS A 152 -9.45 5.06 -15.65
CA LYS A 152 -10.74 5.15 -16.37
C LYS A 152 -10.85 6.21 -17.47
N SER A 153 -9.82 7.04 -17.73
CA SER A 153 -9.89 8.11 -18.75
C SER A 153 -9.59 7.68 -20.19
N ASP A 154 -8.66 6.76 -20.43
CA ASP A 154 -8.12 6.51 -21.77
C ASP A 154 -8.70 5.26 -22.45
N LYS A 155 -9.94 5.38 -22.95
CA LYS A 155 -10.59 4.34 -23.78
C LYS A 155 -10.78 4.69 -25.26
N GLN A 156 -10.25 5.81 -25.77
CA GLN A 156 -10.52 6.26 -27.14
C GLN A 156 -9.31 6.59 -28.05
N THR A 157 -8.07 6.64 -27.55
CA THR A 157 -6.90 7.08 -28.34
C THR A 157 -5.84 6.00 -28.61
N THR A 158 -6.01 4.78 -28.11
CA THR A 158 -5.01 3.69 -28.20
C THR A 158 -5.25 2.66 -29.31
N ARG A 159 -6.20 2.87 -30.23
CA ARG A 159 -6.48 1.90 -31.31
C ARG A 159 -5.47 1.93 -32.48
N GLU A 160 -4.56 2.91 -32.52
CA GLU A 160 -3.62 3.12 -33.64
C GLU A 160 -2.13 2.96 -33.28
N LYS A 161 -1.79 2.82 -31.99
CA LYS A 161 -0.39 2.53 -31.54
C LYS A 161 -0.11 1.06 -31.18
N LEU A 162 -1.14 0.20 -31.17
CA LEU A 162 -1.03 -1.21 -30.80
C LEU A 162 -0.42 -2.16 -31.87
N LYS A 163 0.11 -1.63 -32.98
CA LYS A 163 0.81 -2.44 -34.01
C LYS A 163 2.34 -2.44 -33.89
N ILE A 164 2.93 -1.69 -32.96
CA ILE A 164 4.40 -1.59 -32.78
C ILE A 164 4.78 -1.72 -31.29
N ALA A 165 4.38 -2.83 -30.66
CA ALA A 165 4.85 -3.22 -29.32
C ALA A 165 4.59 -4.72 -29.05
N SER A 166 5.02 -5.60 -29.97
CA SER A 166 5.19 -7.02 -29.64
C SER A 166 6.63 -7.24 -29.19
N LYS A 167 6.82 -8.06 -28.14
CA LYS A 167 8.04 -8.21 -27.31
C LYS A 167 8.29 -7.05 -26.32
N ASN A 168 7.78 -7.18 -25.11
CA ASN A 168 8.60 -7.65 -23.98
C ASN A 168 7.72 -8.11 -22.81
N GLU A 169 8.21 -9.10 -22.08
CA GLU A 169 7.50 -9.78 -21.01
C GLU A 169 7.60 -9.04 -19.66
N LEU A 170 6.73 -9.42 -18.72
CA LEU A 170 6.61 -8.79 -17.40
C LEU A 170 7.81 -9.17 -16.50
N PRO A 171 8.43 -8.23 -15.76
CA PRO A 171 9.54 -8.55 -14.86
C PRO A 171 9.07 -9.35 -13.62
N PRO A 172 9.89 -10.27 -13.08
CA PRO A 172 9.52 -11.12 -11.95
C PRO A 172 9.64 -10.42 -10.59
N LEU A 173 8.90 -10.95 -9.61
CA LEU A 173 8.66 -10.42 -8.24
C LEU A 173 9.88 -10.19 -7.31
N LYS A 174 11.12 -10.07 -7.81
CA LYS A 174 12.34 -9.94 -6.99
C LYS A 174 12.79 -8.49 -6.70
N GLU A 175 12.20 -7.49 -7.33
CA GLU A 175 12.70 -6.10 -7.25
C GLU A 175 12.07 -5.26 -6.12
N ILE A 176 11.03 -5.76 -5.44
CA ILE A 176 10.23 -4.98 -4.47
C ILE A 176 10.94 -4.81 -3.11
N GLU A 177 11.93 -5.65 -2.77
CA GLU A 177 12.64 -5.57 -1.47
C GLU A 177 13.73 -4.49 -1.42
N ALA A 178 14.12 -3.90 -2.56
CA ALA A 178 15.27 -2.98 -2.64
C ALA A 178 14.96 -1.50 -2.32
N GLU A 179 13.70 -1.06 -2.34
CA GLU A 179 13.35 0.38 -2.26
C GLU A 179 13.13 0.93 -0.84
N TYR A 180 13.04 0.09 0.19
CA TYR A 180 12.74 0.56 1.56
C TYR A 180 13.94 1.16 2.33
N THR A 181 15.14 1.18 1.75
CA THR A 181 16.37 1.62 2.44
C THR A 181 16.95 2.96 1.97
N THR A 182 16.14 4.01 1.76
CA THR A 182 16.66 5.39 1.68
C THR A 182 15.72 6.48 2.26
N ARG A 183 15.85 6.78 3.57
CA ARG A 183 15.69 8.15 4.09
C ARG A 183 16.76 8.47 5.14
N LYS A 184 17.47 9.58 4.90
CA LYS A 184 18.51 10.28 5.71
C LYS A 184 18.43 10.00 7.23
N GLN A 185 19.51 9.76 7.99
CA GLN A 185 20.82 10.44 8.08
C GLN A 185 21.90 9.45 8.62
N THR A 186 23.24 9.59 8.54
CA THR A 186 24.19 10.54 7.88
C THR A 186 25.62 9.94 7.91
N GLY A 187 26.56 10.50 7.11
CA GLY A 187 27.88 10.87 7.67
C GLY A 187 29.03 9.85 7.79
N LYS A 188 29.08 8.75 7.02
CA LYS A 188 30.34 8.13 6.53
C LYS A 188 30.01 6.98 5.57
N SER A 189 30.69 6.89 4.43
CA SER A 189 30.52 5.82 3.46
C SER A 189 31.16 4.53 3.96
N ASN A 190 30.41 3.77 4.76
CA ASN A 190 30.86 2.50 5.31
C ASN A 190 30.10 1.39 4.57
N ARG A 191 30.78 0.73 3.61
CA ARG A 191 30.20 -0.34 2.80
C ARG A 191 29.85 -1.50 3.73
N ILE A 192 28.56 -1.82 3.83
CA ILE A 192 28.10 -3.01 4.57
C ILE A 192 28.53 -4.24 3.77
N ASP A 193 29.28 -5.15 4.38
CA ASP A 193 29.54 -6.46 3.78
C ASP A 193 28.25 -7.29 3.85
N ALA A 194 27.61 -7.47 2.69
CA ALA A 194 26.35 -8.19 2.58
C ALA A 194 26.51 -9.70 2.82
N GLU A 195 27.68 -10.28 2.55
CA GLU A 195 27.95 -11.69 2.78
C GLU A 195 28.14 -11.95 4.28
N LEU A 196 28.98 -11.16 4.95
CA LEU A 196 29.17 -11.21 6.40
C LEU A 196 27.84 -10.96 7.12
N PHE A 197 27.03 -9.98 6.70
CA PHE A 197 25.72 -9.72 7.30
C PHE A 197 24.77 -10.93 7.19
N SER A 198 24.81 -11.68 6.08
CA SER A 198 24.05 -12.92 5.94
C SER A 198 24.55 -14.00 6.90
N ARG A 199 25.86 -14.26 6.93
CA ARG A 199 26.47 -15.24 7.84
C ARG A 199 26.14 -14.94 9.31
N LEU A 200 26.24 -13.67 9.73
CA LEU A 200 25.89 -13.24 11.08
C LEU A 200 24.40 -13.41 11.41
N LYS A 201 23.49 -13.27 10.43
CA LYS A 201 22.06 -13.58 10.62
C LYS A 201 21.83 -15.08 10.84
N ASP A 202 22.49 -15.94 10.07
CA ASP A 202 22.37 -17.39 10.20
C ASP A 202 23.00 -17.90 11.50
N LEU A 203 24.17 -17.37 11.88
CA LEU A 203 24.80 -17.60 13.17
C LEU A 203 23.88 -17.22 14.32
N ARG A 204 23.29 -16.02 14.27
CA ARG A 204 22.29 -15.57 15.25
C ARG A 204 21.10 -16.52 15.34
N LYS A 205 20.59 -17.03 14.21
CA LYS A 205 19.49 -18.01 14.17
C LYS A 205 19.88 -19.35 14.80
N LYS A 206 21.11 -19.83 14.58
CA LYS A 206 21.67 -21.04 15.20
C LYS A 206 21.80 -20.88 16.72
N VAL A 207 22.42 -19.79 17.18
CA VAL A 207 22.60 -19.48 18.62
C VAL A 207 21.24 -19.32 19.31
N ALA A 208 20.32 -18.56 18.73
CA ALA A 208 18.98 -18.34 19.26
C ALA A 208 18.17 -19.65 19.41
N SER A 209 18.24 -20.53 18.41
CA SER A 209 17.61 -21.86 18.45
C SER A 209 18.20 -22.73 19.58
N LYS A 210 19.52 -22.71 19.78
CA LYS A 210 20.21 -23.46 20.85
C LYS A 210 19.78 -22.97 22.25
N GLU A 211 19.69 -21.65 22.42
CA GLU A 211 19.29 -20.99 23.67
C GLU A 211 17.76 -20.96 23.87
N LYS A 212 16.96 -21.43 22.91
CA LYS A 212 15.49 -21.37 22.88
C LYS A 212 14.92 -19.95 23.05
N VAL A 213 15.62 -18.94 22.54
CA VAL A 213 15.18 -17.53 22.56
C VAL A 213 14.91 -17.02 21.14
N PRO A 214 14.03 -16.01 20.95
CA PRO A 214 13.90 -15.32 19.67
C PRO A 214 15.23 -14.68 19.19
N PRO A 215 15.54 -14.70 17.87
CA PRO A 215 16.83 -14.22 17.35
C PRO A 215 17.24 -12.81 17.77
N TYR A 216 16.29 -11.87 17.84
CA TYR A 216 16.57 -10.47 18.18
C TYR A 216 17.09 -10.26 19.62
N ILE A 217 16.90 -11.24 20.52
CA ILE A 217 17.40 -11.17 21.91
C ILE A 217 18.93 -11.31 21.96
N VAL A 218 19.50 -12.16 21.08
CA VAL A 218 20.95 -12.35 20.95
C VAL A 218 21.58 -11.02 20.48
N PHE A 219 21.26 -10.60 19.26
CA PHE A 219 21.65 -9.28 18.73
C PHE A 219 20.56 -8.70 17.81
N ALA A 220 20.37 -7.38 17.86
CA ALA A 220 19.45 -6.69 16.97
C ALA A 220 20.02 -6.59 15.55
N ASP A 221 19.16 -6.41 14.54
CA ASP A 221 19.61 -6.20 13.15
C ASP A 221 20.50 -4.95 13.00
N THR A 222 20.35 -3.95 13.86
CA THR A 222 21.24 -2.77 13.92
C THR A 222 22.66 -3.15 14.36
N SER A 223 22.80 -3.95 15.42
CA SER A 223 24.08 -4.47 15.90
C SER A 223 24.76 -5.35 14.84
N LEU A 224 24.00 -6.26 14.20
CA LEU A 224 24.53 -7.10 13.13
C LEU A 224 24.99 -6.29 11.91
N LYS A 225 24.24 -5.24 11.51
CA LYS A 225 24.67 -4.35 10.44
C LYS A 225 25.98 -3.65 10.80
N GLN A 226 26.09 -3.10 12.02
CA GLN A 226 27.32 -2.47 12.48
C GLN A 226 28.50 -3.45 12.53
N MET A 227 28.32 -4.68 13.02
CA MET A 227 29.34 -5.73 12.98
C MET A 227 29.80 -6.03 11.54
N ALA A 228 28.87 -6.18 10.59
CA ALA A 228 29.16 -6.39 9.18
C ALA A 228 29.74 -5.16 8.45
N THR A 229 29.90 -4.03 9.16
CA THR A 229 30.42 -2.78 8.61
C THR A 229 31.74 -2.36 9.27
N GLN A 230 31.91 -2.66 10.56
CA GLN A 230 33.10 -2.32 11.35
C GLN A 230 34.04 -3.51 11.53
N MET A 231 33.55 -4.74 11.34
CA MET A 231 34.30 -6.00 11.40
C MET A 231 35.20 -6.13 12.66
N PRO A 232 34.63 -6.02 13.88
CA PRO A 232 35.38 -6.05 15.12
C PRO A 232 36.17 -7.36 15.27
N LEU A 233 37.46 -7.24 15.59
CA LEU A 233 38.42 -8.34 15.75
C LEU A 233 38.68 -8.71 17.21
N ASN A 234 38.31 -7.84 18.14
CA ASN A 234 38.46 -8.05 19.58
C ASN A 234 37.22 -7.62 20.37
N GLU A 235 37.18 -8.02 21.64
CA GLU A 235 36.05 -7.75 22.55
C GLU A 235 35.78 -6.26 22.76
N LYS A 236 36.82 -5.41 22.76
CA LYS A 236 36.67 -3.97 22.96
C LYS A 236 35.95 -3.32 21.79
N GLU A 237 36.37 -3.63 20.56
CA GLU A 237 35.69 -3.20 19.34
C GLU A 237 34.25 -3.74 19.25
N LEU A 238 33.99 -4.97 19.74
CA LEU A 238 32.64 -5.52 19.77
C LEU A 238 31.74 -4.78 20.79
N LEU A 239 32.31 -4.30 21.90
CA LEU A 239 31.59 -3.55 22.93
C LEU A 239 31.20 -2.12 22.47
N GLU A 240 31.93 -1.55 21.50
CA GLU A 240 31.58 -0.26 20.86
C GLU A 240 30.35 -0.38 19.92
N ILE A 241 29.94 -1.59 19.55
CA ILE A 241 28.76 -1.84 18.71
C ILE A 241 27.47 -1.56 19.49
N THR A 242 26.57 -0.77 18.89
CA THR A 242 25.31 -0.37 19.50
C THR A 242 24.42 -1.59 19.81
N GLY A 243 24.06 -1.77 21.08
CA GLY A 243 23.22 -2.88 21.55
C GLY A 243 23.99 -4.15 21.94
N VAL A 244 25.33 -4.12 21.90
CA VAL A 244 26.22 -5.03 22.62
C VAL A 244 26.49 -4.42 24.00
N GLY A 245 26.27 -5.21 25.04
CA GLY A 245 26.66 -4.87 26.41
C GLY A 245 27.39 -6.05 27.02
N GLU A 246 28.03 -5.85 28.18
CA GLU A 246 28.92 -6.83 28.82
C GLU A 246 28.33 -8.24 28.90
N TYR A 247 27.06 -8.38 29.29
CA TYR A 247 26.37 -9.69 29.32
C TYR A 247 26.32 -10.40 27.97
N LYS A 248 26.08 -9.66 26.87
CA LYS A 248 26.04 -10.24 25.51
C LYS A 248 27.44 -10.52 24.98
N LEU A 249 28.41 -9.69 25.35
CA LEU A 249 29.83 -9.91 25.05
C LEU A 249 30.30 -11.22 25.69
N GLN A 250 30.09 -11.38 27.00
CA GLN A 250 30.44 -12.61 27.74
C GLN A 250 29.71 -13.86 27.21
N LYS A 251 28.43 -13.74 26.85
CA LYS A 251 27.62 -14.92 26.46
C LYS A 251 27.72 -15.30 24.98
N TYR A 252 27.95 -14.34 24.09
CA TYR A 252 27.89 -14.54 22.64
C TYR A 252 29.09 -13.97 21.87
N GLY A 253 29.94 -13.16 22.50
CA GLY A 253 31.03 -12.43 21.84
C GLY A 253 32.00 -13.33 21.09
N ASP A 254 32.54 -14.36 21.75
CA ASP A 254 33.47 -15.33 21.15
C ASP A 254 32.95 -15.96 19.87
N ILE A 255 31.67 -16.34 19.87
CA ILE A 255 31.01 -17.02 18.75
C ILE A 255 30.95 -16.09 17.53
N PHE A 256 30.63 -14.81 17.75
CA PHE A 256 30.51 -13.81 16.68
C PHE A 256 31.88 -13.29 16.22
N LEU A 257 32.83 -13.07 17.14
CA LEU A 257 34.21 -12.70 16.81
C LEU A 257 34.92 -13.79 15.99
N LYS A 258 34.62 -15.07 16.27
CA LYS A 258 35.14 -16.19 15.49
C LYS A 258 34.64 -16.18 14.05
N GLU A 259 33.33 -16.06 13.82
CA GLU A 259 32.75 -16.00 12.46
C GLU A 259 33.28 -14.79 11.67
N ILE A 260 33.44 -13.62 12.31
CA ILE A 260 34.02 -12.42 11.67
C ILE A 260 35.48 -12.67 11.24
N LYS A 261 36.28 -13.33 12.09
CA LYS A 261 37.66 -13.72 11.76
C LYS A 261 37.73 -14.74 10.64
N GLU A 262 36.86 -15.75 10.64
CA GLU A 262 36.78 -16.77 9.59
C GLU A 262 36.35 -16.17 8.24
N HIS A 263 35.45 -15.18 8.23
CA HIS A 263 35.08 -14.43 7.02
C HIS A 263 36.27 -13.64 6.46
N LEU A 264 37.05 -12.99 7.32
CA LEU A 264 38.23 -12.20 6.93
C LEU A 264 39.44 -13.04 6.49
N GLN A 265 39.57 -14.28 6.97
CA GLN A 265 40.72 -15.15 6.67
C GLN A 265 40.58 -15.95 5.37
N GLY A 266 39.35 -16.25 4.94
CA GLY A 266 39.05 -16.88 3.64
C GLY A 266 39.41 -18.38 3.54
N ALA A 267 38.38 -19.21 3.32
CA ALA A 267 38.41 -20.68 3.12
C ALA A 267 38.41 -21.51 4.44
N PRO A 268 37.85 -22.76 4.47
CA PRO A 268 37.57 -23.64 3.33
C PRO A 268 36.10 -23.92 2.98
N GLU A 269 35.92 -24.19 1.69
CA GLU A 269 34.73 -24.49 0.87
C GLU A 269 33.89 -25.73 1.26
N GLN A 270 33.96 -26.24 2.50
CA GLN A 270 33.34 -27.52 2.85
C GLN A 270 31.81 -27.44 3.03
N ASN A 271 31.25 -26.32 3.51
CA ASN A 271 29.80 -26.15 3.64
C ASN A 271 29.09 -25.88 2.30
N ARG A 272 29.77 -25.28 1.30
CA ARG A 272 29.14 -25.00 -0.01
C ARG A 272 28.59 -26.27 -0.65
N LYS A 273 29.38 -27.35 -0.68
CA LYS A 273 28.93 -28.62 -1.30
C LYS A 273 27.75 -29.27 -0.59
N GLN A 274 27.61 -29.12 0.74
CA GLN A 274 26.49 -29.70 1.48
C GLN A 274 25.19 -28.90 1.32
N ASP A 275 25.26 -27.56 1.35
CA ASP A 275 24.10 -26.71 1.14
C ASP A 275 23.69 -26.66 -0.35
N GLU A 276 24.65 -26.65 -1.29
CA GLU A 276 24.39 -26.81 -2.72
C GLU A 276 23.76 -28.17 -3.04
N GLN A 277 24.26 -29.28 -2.46
CA GLN A 277 23.62 -30.60 -2.64
C GLN A 277 22.21 -30.64 -2.06
N LYS A 278 21.94 -30.06 -0.89
CA LYS A 278 20.56 -29.97 -0.37
C LYS A 278 19.63 -29.19 -1.28
N VAL A 279 20.06 -28.02 -1.76
CA VAL A 279 19.27 -27.17 -2.66
C VAL A 279 19.05 -27.84 -4.03
N VAL A 280 20.02 -28.62 -4.52
CA VAL A 280 19.87 -29.43 -5.74
C VAL A 280 18.93 -30.61 -5.52
N ILE A 281 19.03 -31.34 -4.41
CA ILE A 281 18.16 -32.50 -4.11
C ILE A 281 16.69 -32.07 -3.93
N GLU A 282 16.41 -30.97 -3.22
CA GLU A 282 15.04 -30.45 -3.08
C GLU A 282 14.46 -29.94 -4.41
N ARG A 283 15.30 -29.45 -5.32
CA ARG A 283 14.88 -29.06 -6.68
C ARG A 283 14.58 -30.29 -7.54
N ASP A 284 15.51 -31.23 -7.62
CA ASP A 284 15.37 -32.47 -8.41
C ASP A 284 14.18 -33.33 -7.96
N GLN A 285 13.88 -33.37 -6.65
CA GLN A 285 12.66 -34.03 -6.15
C GLN A 285 11.37 -33.33 -6.60
N LYS A 286 11.32 -31.98 -6.54
CA LYS A 286 10.16 -31.22 -7.05
C LYS A 286 10.00 -31.37 -8.56
N GLU A 287 11.11 -31.37 -9.29
CA GLU A 287 11.14 -31.50 -10.74
C GLU A 287 10.67 -32.88 -11.19
N LYS A 288 11.09 -33.96 -10.51
CA LYS A 288 10.56 -35.33 -10.71
C LYS A 288 9.06 -35.44 -10.42
N VAL A 289 8.58 -34.82 -9.34
CA VAL A 289 7.13 -34.79 -9.04
C VAL A 289 6.35 -34.04 -10.12
N ILE A 290 6.86 -32.91 -10.60
CA ILE A 290 6.27 -32.16 -11.73
C ILE A 290 6.23 -33.02 -13.00
N GLN A 291 7.32 -33.71 -13.34
CA GLN A 291 7.37 -34.61 -14.50
C GLN A 291 6.37 -35.78 -14.39
N CYS A 292 6.22 -36.40 -13.20
CA CYS A 292 5.18 -37.40 -12.98
C CYS A 292 3.76 -36.83 -13.15
N ILE A 293 3.49 -35.61 -12.69
CA ILE A 293 2.18 -34.95 -12.86
C ILE A 293 1.90 -34.63 -14.33
N ILE A 294 2.92 -34.20 -15.10
CA ILE A 294 2.80 -33.96 -16.54
C ILE A 294 2.51 -35.27 -17.28
N GLY A 295 3.27 -36.34 -17.01
CA GLY A 295 3.04 -37.64 -17.64
C GLY A 295 1.66 -38.23 -17.31
N LEU A 296 1.19 -38.11 -16.06
CA LEU A 296 -0.16 -38.51 -15.69
C LEU A 296 -1.24 -37.69 -16.41
N ARG A 297 -1.02 -36.39 -16.65
CA ARG A 297 -1.92 -35.54 -17.45
C ARG A 297 -2.00 -36.01 -18.90
N GLU A 298 -0.85 -36.29 -19.52
CA GLU A 298 -0.80 -36.75 -20.91
C GLU A 298 -1.47 -38.11 -21.09
N GLU A 299 -1.22 -39.05 -20.17
CA GLU A 299 -1.86 -40.37 -20.16
C GLU A 299 -3.38 -40.26 -19.94
N PHE A 300 -3.81 -39.40 -19.02
CA PHE A 300 -5.23 -39.12 -18.77
C PHE A 300 -5.92 -38.54 -20.02
N ILE A 301 -5.29 -37.58 -20.70
CA ILE A 301 -5.82 -37.02 -21.96
C ILE A 301 -5.92 -38.10 -23.03
N ARG A 302 -4.90 -38.97 -23.18
CA ARG A 302 -4.92 -40.06 -24.16
C ARG A 302 -6.07 -41.03 -23.89
N LEU A 303 -6.19 -41.55 -22.67
CA LEU A 303 -7.24 -42.50 -22.28
C LEU A 303 -8.64 -41.87 -22.38
N THR A 304 -8.79 -40.59 -22.03
CA THR A 304 -10.07 -39.88 -22.15
C THR A 304 -10.51 -39.74 -23.60
N LYS A 305 -9.60 -39.40 -24.52
CA LYS A 305 -9.87 -39.34 -25.97
C LYS A 305 -10.17 -40.72 -26.57
N GLU A 306 -9.51 -41.76 -26.08
CA GLU A 306 -9.71 -43.16 -26.52
C GLU A 306 -11.07 -43.73 -26.08
N GLN A 307 -11.58 -43.33 -24.92
CA GLN A 307 -12.88 -43.80 -24.38
C GLN A 307 -14.09 -42.99 -24.85
N LEU A 308 -13.96 -41.67 -25.07
CA LEU A 308 -15.09 -40.80 -25.45
C LEU A 308 -15.26 -40.59 -26.96
N GLY A 309 -14.31 -41.05 -27.78
CA GLY A 309 -14.29 -40.76 -29.21
C GLY A 309 -13.85 -39.32 -29.52
N THR A 310 -13.55 -39.06 -30.80
CA THR A 310 -12.84 -37.86 -31.26
C THR A 310 -13.63 -36.54 -31.24
N GLU A 311 -14.75 -36.47 -30.53
CA GLU A 311 -15.60 -35.27 -30.41
C GLU A 311 -15.35 -34.46 -29.13
N ALA A 312 -14.64 -35.03 -28.14
CA ALA A 312 -14.27 -34.30 -26.92
C ALA A 312 -13.14 -33.28 -27.21
N SER A 313 -13.44 -31.98 -27.07
CA SER A 313 -12.41 -30.94 -27.24
C SER A 313 -11.39 -30.96 -26.11
N ASP A 314 -10.13 -30.65 -26.45
CA ASP A 314 -9.01 -30.61 -25.49
C ASP A 314 -9.29 -29.67 -24.30
N GLU A 315 -10.02 -28.57 -24.54
CA GLU A 315 -10.45 -27.60 -23.53
C GLU A 315 -11.43 -28.20 -22.49
N TYR A 316 -12.27 -29.15 -22.89
CA TYR A 316 -13.16 -29.87 -21.97
C TYR A 316 -12.40 -30.87 -21.09
N ILE A 317 -11.42 -31.57 -21.66
CA ILE A 317 -10.59 -32.56 -20.94
C ILE A 317 -9.67 -31.84 -19.93
N GLU A 318 -9.08 -30.70 -20.29
CA GLU A 318 -8.31 -29.86 -19.34
C GLU A 318 -9.15 -29.39 -18.16
N LYS A 319 -10.43 -29.05 -18.40
CA LYS A 319 -11.33 -28.63 -17.31
C LYS A 319 -11.53 -29.76 -16.31
N ILE A 320 -11.80 -30.98 -16.77
CA ILE A 320 -11.93 -32.17 -15.91
C ILE A 320 -10.62 -32.43 -15.14
N TRP A 321 -9.46 -32.35 -15.80
CA TRP A 321 -8.16 -32.49 -15.15
C TRP A 321 -7.94 -31.44 -14.04
N SER A 322 -8.41 -30.21 -14.25
CA SER A 322 -8.32 -29.12 -13.26
C SER A 322 -9.24 -29.30 -12.04
N GLU A 323 -10.35 -30.03 -12.18
CA GLU A 323 -11.27 -30.36 -11.08
C GLU A 323 -10.77 -31.57 -10.25
N ILE A 324 -10.02 -32.50 -10.85
CA ILE A 324 -9.48 -33.71 -10.21
C ILE A 324 -8.28 -33.43 -9.29
N LEU A 325 -7.53 -32.35 -9.50
CA LEU A 325 -6.37 -31.96 -8.67
C LEU A 325 -6.65 -30.69 -7.82
N PRO A 326 -7.44 -30.80 -6.73
CA PRO A 326 -7.82 -29.66 -5.90
C PRO A 326 -6.70 -29.25 -4.92
N ASN A 327 -5.60 -28.71 -5.43
CA ASN A 327 -4.72 -27.77 -4.70
C ASN A 327 -3.62 -27.19 -5.63
N LYS A 328 -3.89 -26.04 -6.25
CA LYS A 328 -2.85 -25.15 -6.79
C LYS A 328 -2.65 -23.97 -5.83
N LYS A 329 -1.62 -24.06 -4.98
CA LYS A 329 -1.00 -22.94 -4.26
C LYS A 329 0.51 -23.16 -4.17
#